data_AF-A0A9P9Y0J7-F1
#
_entry.id   AF-A0A9P9Y0J7-F1
#
_cell.length_a   1.000
_cell.length_b   1.000
_cell.length_c   1.000
_cell.angle_alpha   90.00
_cell.angle_beta   90.00
_cell.angle_gamma   90.00
#
_symmetry.space_group_name_H-M   'P 1'
#
loop_
_entity.id
_entity.type
_entity.pdbx_description
1 polymer ?
#
loop_
_entity_poly.entity_id
_entity_poly.type
_entity_poly.pdbx_seq_one_letter_code
_entity_poly.pdbx_strand_id
1 'polypeptide(L)'
;MDSGDCNAAASDIILESSPTFVQVHQSFMYMLTGKAGLFSTIHFIGQAVTPALKDDQGAIDDLGALLVGMAKPVAAELQKELKTIDNVLDAAIKAYSGIQTS
;
A
#
# COMPACT_ATOMS: atom_id res chain seq x y z
N MET A 1 -5.88 -31.61 -3.54
CA MET A 1 -6.02 -30.20 -3.13
C MET A 1 -5.37 -29.41 -4.25
N ASP A 2 -6.19 -28.76 -5.08
CA ASP A 2 -5.72 -27.80 -6.07
C ASP A 2 -4.93 -26.73 -5.31
N SER A 3 -3.71 -26.40 -5.74
CA SER A 3 -2.72 -25.72 -4.89
C SER A 3 -3.06 -24.25 -4.56
N GLY A 4 -4.23 -23.76 -4.96
CA GLY A 4 -4.62 -22.34 -4.83
C GLY A 4 -3.77 -21.41 -5.70
N ASP A 5 -2.84 -21.98 -6.48
CA ASP A 5 -1.88 -21.27 -7.30
C ASP A 5 -2.48 -21.00 -8.68
N CYS A 6 -2.33 -19.78 -9.16
CA CYS A 6 -2.70 -19.41 -10.51
C CYS A 6 -1.81 -20.12 -11.54
N ASN A 7 -2.37 -20.45 -12.70
CA ASN A 7 -1.56 -20.87 -13.84
C ASN A 7 -0.71 -19.70 -14.37
N ALA A 8 0.19 -19.97 -15.33
CA ALA A 8 1.10 -18.95 -15.86
C ALA A 8 0.35 -17.74 -16.44
N ALA A 9 -0.68 -17.96 -17.26
CA ALA A 9 -1.45 -16.88 -17.87
C ALA A 9 -2.16 -15.98 -16.84
N ALA A 10 -2.73 -16.57 -15.79
CA ALA A 10 -3.34 -15.79 -14.71
C ALA A 10 -2.29 -15.05 -13.87
N SER A 11 -1.11 -15.63 -13.68
CA SER A 11 0.01 -14.98 -13.00
C SER A 11 0.51 -13.77 -13.78
N ASP A 12 0.61 -13.88 -15.11
CA ASP A 12 1.01 -12.79 -15.99
C ASP A 12 0.01 -11.63 -15.95
N ILE A 13 -1.30 -11.91 -15.93
CA ILE A 13 -2.34 -10.88 -15.78
C ILE A 13 -2.22 -10.13 -14.45
N ILE A 14 -1.97 -10.86 -13.36
CA ILE A 14 -1.75 -10.25 -12.03
C ILE A 14 -0.54 -9.31 -12.09
N LEU A 15 0.59 -9.79 -12.63
CA LEU A 15 1.80 -8.99 -12.78
C LEU A 15 1.60 -7.78 -13.69
N GLU A 16 0.89 -7.93 -14.81
CA GLU A 16 0.63 -6.83 -15.76
C GLU A 16 -0.24 -5.74 -15.15
N SER A 17 -1.17 -6.11 -14.25
CA SER A 17 -2.06 -5.16 -13.58
C SER A 17 -1.43 -4.47 -12.37
N SER A 18 -0.40 -5.05 -11.75
CA SER A 18 0.20 -4.54 -10.52
C SER A 18 0.78 -3.12 -10.63
N PRO A 19 1.40 -2.68 -11.74
CA PRO A 19 1.93 -1.32 -11.84
C PRO A 19 0.84 -0.26 -11.75
N THR A 20 -0.34 -0.51 -12.34
CA THR A 20 -1.47 0.44 -12.26
C THR A 20 -2.05 0.49 -10.85
N PHE A 21 -2.17 -0.66 -10.18
CA PHE A 21 -2.58 -0.73 -8.78
C PHE A 21 -1.62 0.07 -7.87
N VAL A 22 -0.31 -0.14 -8.04
CA VAL A 22 0.75 0.58 -7.33
C VAL A 22 0.66 2.09 -7.60
N GLN A 23 0.56 2.50 -8.87
CA GLN A 23 0.53 3.91 -9.26
C GLN A 23 -0.65 4.68 -8.66
N VAL A 24 -1.84 4.06 -8.62
CA VAL A 24 -3.03 4.69 -8.02
C VAL A 24 -2.84 4.87 -6.51
N HIS A 25 -2.36 3.84 -5.80
CA HIS A 25 -2.08 3.94 -4.37
C HIS A 25 -0.99 4.97 -4.04
N GLN A 26 0.10 4.99 -4.83
CA GLN A 26 1.14 5.99 -4.68
C GLN A 26 0.61 7.42 -4.85
N SER A 27 -0.19 7.66 -5.89
CA SER A 27 -0.78 8.97 -6.14
C SER A 27 -1.65 9.43 -4.98
N PHE A 28 -2.45 8.52 -4.42
CA PHE A 28 -3.26 8.80 -3.25
C PHE A 28 -2.41 9.11 -2.00
N MET A 29 -1.36 8.32 -1.73
CA MET A 29 -0.46 8.53 -0.60
C MET A 29 0.35 9.82 -0.71
N TYR A 30 0.83 10.18 -1.90
CA TYR A 30 1.49 11.47 -2.12
C TYR A 30 0.55 12.65 -1.90
N MET A 31 -0.71 12.55 -2.34
CA MET A 31 -1.72 13.58 -2.05
C MET A 31 -1.99 13.71 -0.54
N LEU A 32 -2.16 12.60 0.17
CA LEU A 32 -2.39 12.63 1.63
C LEU A 32 -1.19 13.18 2.38
N THR A 33 0.02 12.79 2.01
CA THR A 33 1.26 13.29 2.59
C THR A 33 1.40 14.80 2.38
N GLY A 34 1.13 15.31 1.18
CA GLY A 34 1.14 16.75 0.90
C GLY A 34 0.10 17.53 1.71
N LYS A 35 -1.09 16.94 1.92
CA LYS A 35 -2.16 17.55 2.74
C LYS A 35 -1.84 17.54 4.24
N ALA A 36 -1.02 16.61 4.74
CA ALA A 36 -0.60 16.57 6.14
C ALA A 36 0.05 17.91 6.57
N GLY A 37 0.83 18.53 5.68
CA GLY A 37 1.41 19.86 5.93
C GLY A 37 0.37 20.97 6.13
N LEU A 38 -0.75 20.93 5.40
CA LEU A 38 -1.86 21.88 5.56
C LEU A 38 -2.66 21.62 6.85
N PHE A 39 -2.76 20.35 7.22
CA PHE A 39 -3.49 19.89 8.40
C PHE A 39 -2.72 19.98 9.72
N SER A 40 -1.44 20.39 9.69
CA SER A 40 -0.65 20.74 10.88
C SER A 40 -1.31 21.82 11.75
N THR A 41 -2.24 22.60 11.19
CA THR A 41 -3.01 23.63 11.92
C THR A 41 -4.19 23.08 12.73
N ILE A 42 -4.51 21.78 12.57
CA ILE A 42 -5.64 21.11 13.23
C ILE A 42 -5.11 19.94 14.07
N HIS A 43 -4.90 20.17 15.38
CA HIS A 43 -4.21 19.25 16.29
C HIS A 43 -4.81 17.82 16.39
N PHE A 44 -6.10 17.63 16.10
CA PHE A 44 -6.75 16.32 16.30
C PHE A 44 -6.67 15.39 15.07
N ILE A 45 -6.32 15.91 13.89
CA ILE A 45 -6.47 15.15 12.65
C ILE A 45 -5.47 13.99 12.53
N GLY A 46 -4.27 14.13 13.11
CA GLY A 46 -3.30 13.04 13.18
C GLY A 46 -3.83 11.83 13.95
N GLN A 47 -4.61 12.05 15.02
CA GLN A 47 -5.18 10.95 15.84
C GLN A 47 -6.24 10.15 15.09
N ALA A 48 -6.98 10.79 14.19
CA ALA A 48 -7.99 10.11 13.36
C ALA A 48 -7.39 9.44 12.13
N VAL A 49 -6.41 10.08 11.47
CA VAL A 49 -5.88 9.62 10.18
C VAL A 49 -4.82 8.53 10.34
N THR A 50 -3.96 8.60 11.37
CA THR A 50 -2.89 7.60 11.55
C THR A 50 -3.43 6.16 11.71
N PRO A 51 -4.47 5.88 12.53
CA PRO A 51 -5.04 4.53 12.60
C PRO A 51 -5.59 4.07 11.25
N ALA A 52 -6.31 4.94 10.53
CA ALA A 52 -6.85 4.59 9.22
C ALA A 52 -5.76 4.25 8.19
N LEU A 53 -4.63 4.98 8.20
CA LEU A 53 -3.48 4.67 7.33
C LEU A 53 -2.79 3.35 7.71
N LYS A 54 -2.77 2.99 9.01
CA LYS A 54 -2.23 1.71 9.47
C LYS A 54 -3.14 0.55 9.08
N ASP A 55 -4.46 0.74 9.18
CA ASP A 55 -5.44 -0.24 8.73
C ASP A 55 -5.34 -0.47 7.21
N ASP A 56 -5.16 0.61 6.43
CA ASP A 56 -4.91 0.55 4.98
C ASP A 56 -3.60 -0.19 4.66
N GLN A 57 -2.52 0.08 5.38
CA GLN A 57 -1.26 -0.67 5.26
C GLN A 57 -1.45 -2.15 5.52
N GLY A 58 -2.16 -2.53 6.59
CA GLY A 58 -2.44 -3.94 6.88
C GLY A 58 -3.26 -4.63 5.78
N ALA A 59 -4.27 -3.94 5.23
CA ALA A 59 -5.08 -4.49 4.14
C ALA A 59 -4.26 -4.69 2.84
N ILE A 60 -3.33 -3.78 2.55
CA ILE A 60 -2.44 -3.87 1.38
C ILE A 60 -1.40 -4.98 1.57
N ASP A 61 -0.84 -5.13 2.78
CA ASP A 61 0.09 -6.22 3.13
C ASP A 61 -0.59 -7.59 2.97
N ASP A 62 -1.81 -7.74 3.49
CA ASP A 62 -2.59 -8.98 3.39
C ASP A 62 -2.94 -9.31 1.92
N LEU A 63 -3.38 -8.30 1.16
CA LEU A 63 -3.64 -8.45 -0.27
C LEU A 63 -2.37 -8.82 -1.04
N GLY A 64 -1.25 -8.16 -0.74
CA GLY A 64 0.04 -8.40 -1.36
C GLY A 64 0.52 -9.82 -1.10
N ALA A 65 0.44 -10.28 0.15
CA ALA A 65 0.78 -11.65 0.52
C ALA A 65 -0.10 -12.68 -0.19
N LEU A 66 -1.40 -12.42 -0.31
CA LEU A 66 -2.33 -13.27 -1.06
C LEU A 66 -1.95 -13.36 -2.54
N LEU A 67 -1.75 -12.21 -3.20
CA LEU A 67 -1.42 -12.16 -4.63
C LEU A 67 -0.08 -12.85 -4.93
N VAL A 68 0.94 -12.65 -4.08
CA VAL A 68 2.23 -13.33 -4.17
C VAL A 68 2.09 -14.84 -3.97
N GLY A 69 1.24 -15.25 -3.03
CA GLY A 69 0.93 -16.66 -2.78
C GLY A 69 0.24 -17.34 -3.97
N MET A 70 -0.64 -16.62 -4.66
CA MET A 70 -1.36 -17.12 -5.84
C MET A 70 -0.50 -17.09 -7.11
N ALA A 71 0.23 -16.00 -7.36
CA ALA A 71 1.01 -15.76 -8.57
C ALA A 71 2.48 -16.19 -8.41
N LYS A 72 2.72 -17.42 -7.88
CA LYS A 72 4.06 -17.96 -7.62
C LYS A 72 5.07 -17.82 -8.77
N PRO A 73 4.69 -18.04 -10.06
CA PRO A 73 5.62 -17.91 -11.17
C PRO A 73 6.28 -16.52 -11.31
N VAL A 74 5.62 -15.48 -10.82
CA VAL A 74 6.03 -14.06 -10.93
C VAL A 74 6.16 -13.38 -9.56
N ALA A 75 6.25 -14.18 -8.49
CA ALA A 75 6.20 -13.69 -7.12
C ALA A 75 7.31 -12.67 -6.81
N ALA A 76 8.51 -12.85 -7.36
CA ALA A 76 9.65 -11.97 -7.09
C ALA A 76 9.43 -10.57 -7.69
N GLU A 77 8.96 -10.51 -8.93
CA GLU A 77 8.61 -9.28 -9.63
C GLU A 77 7.44 -8.58 -8.95
N LEU A 78 6.40 -9.34 -8.59
CA LEU A 78 5.23 -8.80 -7.90
C LEU A 78 5.58 -8.23 -6.51
N GLN A 79 6.41 -8.92 -5.72
CA GLN A 79 6.91 -8.41 -4.44
C GLN A 79 7.68 -7.09 -4.60
N LYS A 80 8.48 -6.98 -5.66
CA LYS A 80 9.24 -5.76 -5.95
C LYS A 80 8.31 -4.58 -6.25
N GLU A 81 7.27 -4.80 -7.04
CA GLU A 81 6.27 -3.77 -7.36
C GLU A 81 5.50 -3.34 -6.10
N LEU A 82 4.98 -4.30 -5.34
CA LEU A 82 4.18 -4.05 -4.13
C LEU A 82 4.96 -3.32 -3.03
N LYS A 83 6.25 -3.62 -2.84
CA LYS A 83 7.13 -2.93 -1.88
C LYS A 83 7.18 -1.41 -2.09
N THR A 84 6.87 -0.93 -3.30
CA THR A 84 6.81 0.49 -3.58
C THR A 84 5.65 1.18 -2.85
N ILE A 85 4.55 0.46 -2.59
CA ILE A 85 3.38 0.95 -1.84
C ILE A 85 3.73 1.09 -0.36
N ASP A 86 4.41 0.11 0.24
CA ASP A 86 4.82 0.14 1.65
C ASP A 86 5.59 1.41 1.98
N ASN A 87 6.54 1.79 1.11
CA ASN A 87 7.37 2.97 1.32
C ASN A 87 6.57 4.28 1.32
N VAL A 88 5.55 4.39 0.47
CA VAL A 88 4.73 5.62 0.39
C VAL A 88 3.67 5.68 1.48
N LEU A 89 3.13 4.54 1.91
CA LEU A 89 2.28 4.42 3.10
C LEU A 89 3.04 4.82 4.36
N ASP A 90 4.25 4.29 4.55
CA ASP A 90 5.12 4.64 5.67
C ASP A 90 5.38 6.14 5.73
N ALA A 91 5.60 6.78 4.57
CA ALA A 91 5.80 8.23 4.50
C ALA A 91 4.54 8.99 4.93
N ALA A 92 3.36 8.58 4.47
CA ALA A 92 2.08 9.19 4.87
C ALA A 92 1.82 8.99 6.37
N ILE A 93 1.99 7.78 6.90
CA ILE A 93 1.84 7.47 8.32
C ILE A 93 2.76 8.35 9.17
N LYS A 94 4.03 8.47 8.79
CA LYS A 94 4.99 9.35 9.50
C LYS A 94 4.55 10.80 9.48
N ALA A 95 4.07 11.30 8.33
CA ALA A 95 3.60 12.67 8.20
C ALA A 95 2.41 12.98 9.14
N TYR A 96 1.43 12.09 9.24
CA TYR A 96 0.28 12.29 10.15
C TYR A 96 0.59 11.98 11.62
N SER A 97 1.49 11.03 11.89
CA SER A 97 1.91 10.72 13.26
C SER A 97 2.71 11.87 13.88
N GLY A 98 3.49 12.61 13.10
CA GLY A 98 4.19 13.81 13.56
C GLY A 98 3.25 14.95 14.00
N ILE A 99 2.02 15.00 13.44
CA ILE A 99 1.00 15.97 13.86
C ILE A 99 0.45 15.61 15.25
N GLN A 100 0.39 14.32 15.62
CA GLN A 100 -0.11 13.91 16.95
C GLN A 100 0.77 14.39 18.11
N THR A 101 2.06 14.63 17.86
CA THR A 101 3.04 15.02 18.89
C THR A 101 3.29 16.52 18.97
N SER A 102 2.65 17.31 18.09
CA SER A 102 2.82 18.78 18.00
C SER A 102 1.88 19.52 18.94
#